data_AF-A0A6U3TS79-F1
#
_entry.id   AF-A0A6U3TS79-F1
#
_cell.length_a   1.000
_cell.length_b   1.000
_cell.length_c   1.000
_cell.angle_alpha   90.00
_cell.angle_beta   90.00
_cell.angle_gamma   90.00
#
_symmetry.space_group_name_H-M   'P 1'
#
loop_
_entity.id
_entity.type
_entity.pdbx_description
1 polymer ?
#
loop_
_entity_poly.entity_id
_entity_poly.type
_entity_poly.pdbx_seq_one_letter_code
_entity_poly.pdbx_strand_id
1 'polypeptide(L)'
;GGGPNNNNNNNGGVGYAGGKDDQRKLVAGRKKAIKESKKEDKSTTKSLKMMNKSIQKNLAKHCGLDDEIDLSHSSYDALAGLVDTDDRGQVKTILADVFRNQVPTDWDTRKALYTAALDLTNTLVSDVRLAVLLGDEEDQETVLYWLKDFSQQCSAFMKRHEDNGWSKEDEGDVLFATRVKEVADKAIKISKRCLKKPEEELVMIDF
;
A
#
# COMPACT_ATOMS: atom_id res chain seq x y z
N GLY A 1 -21.05 -53.82 50.60
CA GLY A 1 -19.62 -53.53 50.41
C GLY A 1 -19.19 -54.08 49.07
N GLY A 2 -18.45 -53.30 48.28
CA GLY A 2 -17.86 -53.72 47.00
C GLY A 2 -18.20 -52.79 45.85
N GLY A 3 -17.51 -51.64 45.75
CA GLY A 3 -17.28 -50.96 44.47
C GLY A 3 -15.80 -51.14 44.05
N PRO A 4 -15.32 -50.42 43.03
CA PRO A 4 -15.77 -50.38 41.64
C PRO A 4 -14.65 -50.90 40.71
N ASN A 5 -14.94 -51.21 39.44
CA ASN A 5 -13.87 -51.24 38.45
C ASN A 5 -14.32 -50.65 37.10
N ASN A 6 -13.42 -49.83 36.59
CA ASN A 6 -13.55 -48.84 35.54
C ASN A 6 -12.85 -49.39 34.29
N ASN A 7 -13.43 -49.27 33.10
CA ASN A 7 -12.63 -49.12 31.87
C ASN A 7 -13.45 -48.65 30.66
N ASN A 8 -13.21 -47.37 30.34
CA ASN A 8 -12.78 -46.82 29.06
C ASN A 8 -13.67 -46.83 27.80
N ASN A 9 -13.94 -45.58 27.41
CA ASN A 9 -13.74 -44.99 26.07
C ASN A 9 -14.58 -45.48 24.90
N ASN A 10 -15.52 -44.62 24.50
CA ASN A 10 -15.61 -44.23 23.10
C ASN A 10 -15.91 -42.72 22.99
N ASN A 11 -14.83 -41.94 23.00
CA ASN A 11 -14.79 -40.64 22.36
C ASN A 11 -14.99 -40.87 20.85
N GLY A 12 -16.19 -40.58 20.35
CA GLY A 12 -16.46 -40.46 18.93
C GLY A 12 -15.73 -39.25 18.38
N GLY A 13 -14.46 -39.44 18.02
CA GLY A 13 -13.68 -38.48 17.26
C GLY A 13 -14.37 -38.23 15.93
N VAL A 14 -14.77 -36.97 15.71
CA VAL A 14 -15.24 -36.50 14.40
C VAL A 14 -14.03 -36.49 13.48
N GLY A 15 -13.86 -37.58 12.73
CA GLY A 15 -12.81 -37.71 11.73
C GLY A 15 -13.03 -36.68 10.63
N TYR A 16 -12.07 -35.76 10.47
CA TYR A 16 -11.93 -34.89 9.30
C TYR A 16 -11.53 -35.73 8.07
N ALA A 17 -12.40 -36.62 7.62
CA ALA A 17 -12.25 -37.30 6.34
C ALA A 17 -12.95 -36.45 5.28
N GLY A 18 -12.28 -35.39 4.81
CA GLY A 18 -12.78 -34.55 3.73
C GLY A 18 -13.04 -35.40 2.48
N GLY A 19 -14.32 -35.61 2.15
CA GLY A 19 -14.71 -36.40 1.00
C GLY A 19 -14.36 -35.70 -0.32
N LYS A 20 -14.36 -36.44 -1.43
CA LYS A 20 -14.17 -35.88 -2.79
C LYS A 20 -15.12 -34.70 -3.08
N ASP A 21 -16.31 -34.70 -2.48
CA ASP A 21 -17.29 -33.62 -2.63
C ASP A 21 -16.96 -32.37 -1.79
N ASP A 22 -16.33 -32.53 -0.62
CA ASP A 22 -15.82 -31.40 0.17
C ASP A 22 -14.63 -30.75 -0.54
N GLN A 23 -13.75 -31.57 -1.12
CA GLN A 23 -12.64 -31.06 -1.93
C GLN A 23 -13.15 -30.29 -3.16
N ARG A 24 -14.21 -30.77 -3.84
CA ARG A 24 -14.86 -30.05 -4.94
C ARG A 24 -15.48 -28.72 -4.49
N LYS A 25 -16.17 -28.69 -3.35
CA LYS A 25 -16.74 -27.46 -2.78
C LYS A 25 -15.66 -26.46 -2.37
N LEU A 26 -14.56 -26.92 -1.76
CA LEU A 26 -13.41 -26.08 -1.42
C LEU A 26 -12.74 -25.49 -2.67
N VAL A 27 -12.55 -26.30 -3.71
CA VAL A 27 -11.99 -25.81 -5.00
C VAL A 27 -12.93 -24.80 -5.66
N ALA A 28 -14.24 -25.04 -5.65
CA ALA A 28 -15.23 -24.09 -6.17
C ALA A 28 -15.23 -22.77 -5.37
N GLY A 29 -15.16 -22.84 -4.04
CA GLY A 29 -15.02 -21.69 -3.15
C GLY A 29 -13.77 -20.87 -3.45
N ARG A 30 -12.61 -21.53 -3.59
CA ARG A 30 -11.35 -20.88 -3.99
C ARG A 30 -11.45 -20.19 -5.35
N LYS A 31 -12.03 -20.86 -6.36
CA LYS A 31 -12.25 -20.27 -7.69
C LYS A 31 -13.16 -19.04 -7.63
N LYS A 32 -14.19 -19.05 -6.79
CA LYS A 32 -15.09 -17.91 -6.58
C LYS A 32 -14.35 -16.75 -5.91
N ALA A 33 -13.59 -17.00 -4.84
CA ALA A 33 -12.79 -16.00 -4.15
C ALA A 33 -11.76 -15.34 -5.08
N ILE A 34 -11.04 -16.13 -5.89
CA ILE A 34 -10.08 -15.60 -6.89
C ILE A 34 -10.81 -14.70 -7.92
N LYS A 35 -12.01 -15.08 -8.36
CA LYS A 35 -12.79 -14.29 -9.32
C LYS A 35 -13.27 -12.98 -8.71
N GLU A 36 -13.67 -13.00 -7.44
CA GLU A 36 -14.10 -11.81 -6.69
C GLU A 36 -12.93 -10.86 -6.44
N SER A 37 -11.80 -11.37 -5.94
CA SER A 37 -10.55 -10.61 -5.81
C SER A 37 -10.11 -9.97 -7.12
N LYS A 38 -10.15 -10.70 -8.25
CA LYS A 38 -9.83 -10.12 -9.57
C LYS A 38 -10.81 -9.03 -10.02
N LYS A 39 -12.08 -9.09 -9.60
CA LYS A 39 -13.07 -8.04 -9.91
C LYS A 39 -12.83 -6.80 -9.06
N GLU A 40 -12.54 -7.01 -7.78
CA GLU A 40 -12.17 -5.97 -6.83
C GLU A 40 -10.92 -5.23 -7.31
N ASP A 41 -9.84 -5.95 -7.62
CA ASP A 41 -8.60 -5.39 -8.16
C ASP A 41 -8.85 -4.52 -9.41
N LYS A 42 -9.73 -4.97 -10.32
CA LYS A 42 -10.11 -4.18 -11.51
C LYS A 42 -10.85 -2.90 -11.15
N SER A 43 -11.78 -2.96 -10.20
CA SER A 43 -12.52 -1.80 -9.72
C SER A 43 -11.56 -0.81 -9.07
N THR A 44 -10.73 -1.28 -8.14
CA THR A 44 -9.72 -0.49 -7.44
C THR A 44 -8.72 0.13 -8.41
N THR A 45 -8.24 -0.62 -9.39
CA THR A 45 -7.37 -0.11 -10.47
C THR A 45 -8.04 1.04 -11.23
N LYS A 46 -9.34 0.93 -11.53
CA LYS A 46 -10.08 1.99 -12.22
C LYS A 46 -10.21 3.24 -11.34
N SER A 47 -10.56 3.07 -10.07
CA SER A 47 -10.64 4.18 -9.11
C SER A 47 -9.31 4.92 -8.97
N LEU A 48 -8.21 4.19 -8.78
CA LEU A 48 -6.86 4.76 -8.71
C LEU A 48 -6.50 5.58 -9.95
N LYS A 49 -6.81 5.07 -11.15
CA LYS A 49 -6.58 5.79 -12.41
C LYS A 49 -7.44 7.05 -12.55
N MET A 50 -8.69 7.03 -12.06
CA MET A 50 -9.56 8.20 -12.10
C MET A 50 -9.10 9.27 -11.12
N MET A 51 -8.78 8.91 -9.88
CA MET A 51 -8.20 9.82 -8.89
C MET A 51 -6.90 10.45 -9.41
N ASN A 52 -5.99 9.63 -9.94
CA ASN A 52 -4.73 10.13 -10.49
C ASN A 52 -4.95 11.15 -11.62
N LYS A 53 -5.86 10.86 -12.56
CA LYS A 53 -6.20 11.80 -13.64
C LYS A 53 -6.82 13.10 -13.11
N SER A 54 -7.68 13.02 -12.10
CA SER A 54 -8.31 14.19 -11.50
C SER A 54 -7.25 15.10 -10.86
N ILE A 55 -6.39 14.53 -10.02
CA ILE A 55 -5.32 15.24 -9.33
C ILE A 55 -4.33 15.86 -10.33
N GLN A 56 -3.87 15.11 -11.34
CA GLN A 56 -2.99 15.66 -12.38
C GLN A 56 -3.62 16.83 -13.15
N LYS A 57 -4.91 16.72 -13.48
CA LYS A 57 -5.65 17.80 -14.14
C LYS A 57 -5.76 19.04 -13.26
N ASN A 58 -5.94 18.85 -11.96
CA ASN A 58 -6.02 19.95 -11.01
C ASN A 58 -4.65 20.60 -10.78
N LEU A 59 -3.59 19.82 -10.59
CA LEU A 59 -2.20 20.30 -10.54
C LEU A 59 -1.85 21.16 -11.75
N ALA A 60 -2.21 20.74 -12.96
CA ALA A 60 -1.93 21.50 -14.18
C ALA A 60 -2.68 22.85 -14.26
N LYS A 61 -3.78 23.02 -13.52
CA LYS A 61 -4.53 24.28 -13.44
C LYS A 61 -4.01 25.21 -12.34
N HIS A 62 -3.50 24.63 -11.26
CA HIS A 62 -2.94 25.34 -10.13
C HIS A 62 -1.42 25.51 -10.35
N CYS A 63 -1.04 26.37 -11.30
CA CYS A 63 0.37 26.69 -11.57
C CYS A 63 1.04 27.32 -10.33
N GLY A 64 2.00 26.61 -9.75
CA GLY A 64 2.79 27.05 -8.60
C GLY A 64 3.25 25.83 -7.81
N LEU A 65 4.40 25.27 -8.22
CA LEU A 65 5.18 24.32 -7.42
C LEU A 65 5.88 25.15 -6.33
N ASP A 66 5.14 25.64 -5.34
CA ASP A 66 5.77 26.26 -4.19
C ASP A 66 6.29 25.13 -3.29
N ASP A 67 7.59 24.86 -3.41
CA ASP A 67 8.33 23.96 -2.54
C ASP A 67 8.43 24.49 -1.08
N GLU A 68 7.96 25.72 -0.84
CA GLU A 68 8.04 26.45 0.44
C GLU A 68 6.67 26.62 1.15
N ILE A 69 5.66 25.82 0.79
CA ILE A 69 4.36 25.90 1.47
C ILE A 69 4.51 25.36 2.91
N ASP A 70 4.33 26.25 3.89
CA ASP A 70 4.21 25.87 5.28
C ASP A 70 2.89 25.13 5.53
N LEU A 71 3.00 23.82 5.71
CA LEU A 71 1.86 22.92 5.97
C LEU A 71 1.50 22.81 7.45
N SER A 72 2.14 23.58 8.34
CA SER A 72 1.96 23.50 9.79
C SER A 72 0.57 23.93 10.27
N HIS A 73 -0.12 24.81 9.53
CA HIS A 73 -1.33 25.48 10.02
C HIS A 73 -2.66 24.94 9.50
N SER A 74 -2.71 24.26 8.34
CA SER A 74 -3.90 23.51 7.88
C SER A 74 -3.58 22.75 6.60
N SER A 75 -3.36 21.44 6.72
CA SER A 75 -3.12 20.60 5.54
C SER A 75 -4.36 20.44 4.64
N TYR A 76 -5.56 20.75 5.16
CA TYR A 76 -6.82 20.64 4.42
C TYR A 76 -7.04 21.80 3.46
N ASP A 77 -6.60 23.01 3.82
CA ASP A 77 -6.66 24.18 2.95
C ASP A 77 -5.66 24.06 1.81
N ALA A 78 -4.47 23.49 2.09
CA ALA A 78 -3.45 23.21 1.08
C ALA A 78 -3.91 22.22 0.00
N LEU A 79 -4.89 21.35 0.31
CA LEU A 79 -5.46 20.38 -0.63
C LEU A 79 -6.68 20.93 -1.41
N ALA A 80 -7.18 22.11 -1.05
CA ALA A 80 -8.36 22.71 -1.69
C ALA A 80 -8.09 22.99 -3.17
N GLY A 81 -8.99 22.54 -4.05
CA GLY A 81 -8.83 22.64 -5.51
C GLY A 81 -7.88 21.61 -6.12
N LEU A 82 -7.00 20.97 -5.34
CA LEU A 82 -6.11 19.91 -5.81
C LEU A 82 -6.75 18.52 -5.72
N VAL A 83 -7.41 18.23 -4.61
CA VAL A 83 -8.07 16.94 -4.34
C VAL A 83 -9.49 17.17 -3.85
N ASP A 84 -10.44 16.53 -4.54
CA ASP A 84 -11.86 16.54 -4.19
C ASP A 84 -12.06 15.97 -2.78
N THR A 85 -12.98 16.53 -2.00
CA THR A 85 -13.17 16.16 -0.57
C THR A 85 -13.44 14.66 -0.39
N ASP A 86 -14.27 14.09 -1.27
CA ASP A 86 -14.62 12.67 -1.25
C ASP A 86 -13.40 11.78 -1.57
N ASP A 87 -12.49 12.26 -2.43
CA ASP A 87 -11.29 11.53 -2.84
C ASP A 87 -10.22 11.54 -1.74
N ARG A 88 -10.14 12.57 -0.89
CA ARG A 88 -9.08 12.69 0.14
C ARG A 88 -9.02 11.48 1.09
N GLY A 89 -10.17 11.03 1.57
CA GLY A 89 -10.26 9.85 2.43
C GLY A 89 -10.07 8.53 1.68
N GLN A 90 -10.54 8.48 0.43
CA GLN A 90 -10.44 7.29 -0.41
C GLN A 90 -9.00 7.02 -0.88
N VAL A 91 -8.25 8.07 -1.26
CA VAL A 91 -6.85 7.95 -1.67
C VAL A 91 -6.02 7.28 -0.58
N LYS A 92 -6.13 7.77 0.67
CA LYS A 92 -5.44 7.19 1.84
C LYS A 92 -5.81 5.73 2.03
N THR A 93 -7.10 5.46 2.13
CA THR A 93 -7.63 4.12 2.45
C THR A 93 -7.26 3.11 1.37
N ILE A 94 -7.46 3.45 0.10
CA ILE A 94 -7.20 2.55 -1.03
C ILE A 94 -5.70 2.28 -1.18
N LEU A 95 -4.85 3.31 -1.11
CA LEU A 95 -3.40 3.11 -1.25
C LEU A 95 -2.83 2.28 -0.08
N ALA A 96 -3.23 2.59 1.15
CA ALA A 96 -2.80 1.83 2.33
C ALA A 96 -3.24 0.36 2.22
N ASP A 97 -4.48 0.10 1.80
CA ASP A 97 -4.98 -1.28 1.63
C ASP A 97 -4.25 -2.04 0.51
N VAL A 98 -3.99 -1.39 -0.63
CA VAL A 98 -3.26 -2.01 -1.74
C VAL A 98 -1.83 -2.38 -1.34
N PHE A 99 -1.12 -1.49 -0.65
CA PHE A 99 0.27 -1.76 -0.22
C PHE A 99 0.32 -2.72 0.97
N ARG A 100 -0.63 -2.66 1.90
CA ARG A 100 -0.75 -3.61 3.01
C ARG A 100 -0.96 -5.04 2.52
N ASN A 101 -1.80 -5.21 1.51
CA ASN A 101 -2.15 -6.52 0.96
C ASN A 101 -1.23 -6.95 -0.19
N GLN A 102 0.00 -6.43 -0.26
CA GLN A 102 0.96 -6.85 -1.27
C GLN A 102 1.52 -8.25 -0.94
N VAL A 103 1.66 -9.09 -1.96
CA VAL A 103 2.21 -10.45 -1.83
C VAL A 103 3.20 -10.69 -2.97
N PRO A 104 4.47 -11.07 -2.70
CA PRO A 104 5.48 -11.30 -3.73
C PRO A 104 5.06 -12.28 -4.83
N THR A 105 4.34 -13.35 -4.47
CA THR A 105 3.88 -14.37 -5.43
C THR A 105 2.79 -13.86 -6.39
N ASP A 106 2.22 -12.69 -6.13
CA ASP A 106 1.13 -12.09 -6.92
C ASP A 106 1.54 -10.78 -7.62
N TRP A 107 2.83 -10.44 -7.66
CA TRP A 107 3.29 -9.21 -8.32
C TRP A 107 2.91 -9.15 -9.79
N ASP A 108 3.10 -10.24 -10.54
CA ASP A 108 2.71 -10.29 -11.94
C ASP A 108 1.18 -10.31 -12.12
N THR A 109 0.47 -11.08 -11.30
CA THR A 109 -0.98 -11.23 -11.40
C THR A 109 -1.74 -9.95 -11.03
N ARG A 110 -1.19 -9.14 -10.13
CA ARG A 110 -1.74 -7.85 -9.66
C ARG A 110 -0.94 -6.64 -10.17
N LYS A 111 -0.06 -6.83 -11.16
CA LYS A 111 0.83 -5.79 -11.70
C LYS A 111 0.11 -4.50 -12.09
N ALA A 112 -1.07 -4.63 -12.69
CA ALA A 112 -1.88 -3.49 -13.10
C ALA A 112 -2.39 -2.64 -11.91
N LEU A 113 -2.74 -3.30 -10.80
CA LEU A 113 -3.18 -2.64 -9.58
C LEU A 113 -2.01 -1.90 -8.93
N TYR A 114 -0.89 -2.59 -8.73
CA TYR A 114 0.29 -1.97 -8.12
C TYR A 114 0.85 -0.84 -8.99
N THR A 115 0.86 -1.00 -10.31
CA THR A 115 1.24 0.07 -11.24
C THR A 115 0.37 1.31 -11.05
N ALA A 116 -0.96 1.15 -10.97
CA ALA A 116 -1.87 2.28 -10.76
C ALA A 116 -1.68 2.94 -9.39
N ALA A 117 -1.40 2.16 -8.34
CA ALA A 117 -1.12 2.68 -7.01
C ALA A 117 0.21 3.45 -6.97
N LEU A 118 1.27 2.92 -7.60
CA LEU A 118 2.57 3.60 -7.72
C LEU A 118 2.47 4.87 -8.57
N ASP A 119 1.67 4.88 -9.64
CA ASP A 119 1.45 6.08 -10.48
C ASP A 119 0.75 7.21 -9.70
N LEU A 120 -0.28 6.86 -8.93
CA LEU A 120 -0.95 7.81 -8.05
C LEU A 120 0.04 8.32 -6.98
N THR A 121 0.78 7.42 -6.34
CA THR A 121 1.79 7.79 -5.33
C THR A 121 2.84 8.74 -5.92
N ASN A 122 3.36 8.45 -7.12
CA ASN A 122 4.30 9.34 -7.82
C ASN A 122 3.75 10.74 -8.07
N THR A 123 2.45 10.85 -8.33
CA THR A 123 1.78 12.14 -8.49
C THR A 123 1.60 12.84 -7.14
N LEU A 124 1.32 12.10 -6.07
CA LEU A 124 1.23 12.68 -4.72
C LEU A 124 2.58 13.22 -4.23
N VAL A 125 3.70 12.58 -4.58
CA VAL A 125 5.03 13.04 -4.18
C VAL A 125 5.60 14.15 -5.08
N SER A 126 4.94 14.49 -6.19
CA SER A 126 5.39 15.57 -7.06
C SER A 126 5.05 16.97 -6.53
N ASP A 127 4.23 17.05 -5.49
CA ASP A 127 3.83 18.30 -4.84
C ASP A 127 3.77 18.11 -3.33
N VAL A 128 4.43 18.99 -2.57
CA VAL A 128 4.54 18.90 -1.10
C VAL A 128 3.16 18.89 -0.44
N ARG A 129 2.17 19.62 -0.97
CA ARG A 129 0.80 19.68 -0.42
C ARG A 129 0.10 18.33 -0.51
N LEU A 130 0.30 17.62 -1.62
CA LEU A 130 -0.31 16.32 -1.87
C LEU A 130 0.35 15.21 -1.05
N ALA A 131 1.64 15.35 -0.74
CA ALA A 131 2.40 14.38 0.03
C ALA A 131 1.83 14.11 1.43
N VAL A 132 1.10 15.07 2.03
CA VAL A 132 0.34 14.88 3.27
C VAL A 132 -0.61 13.67 3.20
N LEU A 133 -1.13 13.34 2.02
CA LEU A 133 -2.01 12.20 1.86
C LEU A 133 -1.30 10.86 2.06
N LEU A 134 0.04 10.84 2.05
CA LEU A 134 0.81 9.62 2.26
C LEU A 134 1.00 9.27 3.75
N GLY A 135 0.89 10.26 4.64
CA GLY A 135 1.07 10.09 6.08
C GLY A 135 2.54 9.94 6.51
N ASP A 136 2.77 9.31 7.66
CA ASP A 136 4.08 9.15 8.28
C ASP A 136 4.57 7.70 8.15
N GLU A 137 5.83 7.49 7.77
CA GLU A 137 6.42 6.14 7.68
C GLU A 137 6.51 5.37 9.01
N GLU A 138 6.28 6.02 10.15
CA GLU A 138 6.23 5.39 11.48
C GLU A 138 4.80 4.99 11.89
N ASP A 139 3.76 5.48 11.19
CA ASP A 139 2.36 5.20 11.49
C ASP A 139 1.82 4.05 10.62
N GLN A 140 1.48 2.93 11.27
CA GLN A 140 0.99 1.69 10.65
C GLN A 140 -0.37 1.84 9.95
N GLU A 141 -1.10 2.92 10.21
CA GLU A 141 -2.36 3.21 9.54
C GLU A 141 -2.17 3.92 8.19
N THR A 142 -0.96 4.40 7.89
CA THR A 142 -0.70 5.27 6.73
C THR A 142 -0.14 4.53 5.52
N VAL A 143 -0.22 5.20 4.36
CA VAL A 143 0.29 4.70 3.08
C VAL A 143 1.81 4.49 3.15
N LEU A 144 2.52 5.42 3.79
CA LEU A 144 3.98 5.44 3.80
C LEU A 144 4.60 4.27 4.57
N TYR A 145 3.98 3.87 5.68
CA TYR A 145 4.42 2.67 6.41
C TYR A 145 4.38 1.42 5.52
N TRP A 146 3.25 1.17 4.85
CA TRP A 146 3.10 -0.02 3.99
C TRP A 146 3.94 0.06 2.72
N LEU A 147 4.11 1.25 2.14
CA LEU A 147 5.00 1.44 0.99
C LEU A 147 6.47 1.20 1.35
N LYS A 148 6.89 1.60 2.56
CA LYS A 148 8.23 1.33 3.09
C LYS A 148 8.46 -0.16 3.32
N ASP A 149 7.50 -0.86 3.93
CA ASP A 149 7.54 -2.32 4.08
C ASP A 149 7.67 -3.02 2.72
N PHE A 150 6.85 -2.62 1.75
CA PHE A 150 6.91 -3.15 0.39
C PHE A 150 8.30 -2.93 -0.25
N SER A 151 8.87 -1.73 -0.12
CA SER A 151 10.23 -1.42 -0.60
C SER A 151 11.31 -2.29 0.05
N GLN A 152 11.18 -2.60 1.35
CA GLN A 152 12.08 -3.50 2.06
C GLN A 152 11.98 -4.94 1.53
N GLN A 153 10.76 -5.43 1.27
CA GLN A 153 10.55 -6.75 0.67
C GLN A 153 11.12 -6.83 -0.75
N CYS A 154 10.94 -5.79 -1.56
CA CYS A 154 11.56 -5.66 -2.89
C CYS A 154 13.10 -5.66 -2.81
N SER A 155 13.68 -5.01 -1.80
CA SER A 155 15.13 -5.04 -1.58
C SER A 155 15.64 -6.43 -1.20
N ALA A 156 14.91 -7.13 -0.32
CA ALA A 156 15.24 -8.50 0.06
C ALA A 156 15.08 -9.49 -1.10
N PHE A 157 14.10 -9.28 -1.97
CA PHE A 157 13.93 -10.01 -3.22
C PHE A 157 15.16 -9.82 -4.12
N MET A 158 15.47 -8.57 -4.50
CA MET A 158 16.58 -8.31 -5.44
C MET A 158 17.92 -8.81 -4.92
N LYS A 159 18.22 -8.66 -3.62
CA LYS A 159 19.45 -9.18 -3.02
C LYS A 159 19.57 -10.70 -3.15
N ARG A 160 18.48 -11.44 -2.88
CA ARG A 160 18.46 -12.91 -3.03
C ARG A 160 18.72 -13.33 -4.47
N HIS A 161 18.22 -12.59 -5.45
CA HIS A 161 18.41 -12.91 -6.86
C HIS A 161 19.79 -12.45 -7.38
N GLU A 162 20.36 -11.36 -6.85
CA GLU A 162 21.75 -10.97 -7.11
C GLU A 162 22.74 -12.08 -6.68
N ASP A 163 22.51 -12.67 -5.49
CA ASP A 163 23.36 -13.75 -4.97
C ASP A 163 23.21 -15.09 -5.73
N ASN A 164 22.08 -15.33 -6.40
CA ASN A 164 21.73 -16.61 -7.03
C ASN A 164 21.64 -16.57 -8.57
N GLY A 165 21.81 -15.40 -9.18
CA GLY A 165 21.58 -15.15 -10.61
C GLY A 165 20.11 -14.94 -10.95
N TRP A 166 19.87 -14.24 -12.07
CA TRP A 166 18.51 -13.90 -12.53
C TRP A 166 18.06 -14.84 -13.63
N SER A 167 16.85 -15.39 -13.47
CA SER A 167 16.12 -15.98 -14.60
C SER A 167 15.46 -14.87 -15.44
N LYS A 168 15.02 -15.20 -16.66
CA LYS A 168 14.21 -14.28 -17.48
C LYS A 168 12.87 -13.94 -16.83
N GLU A 169 12.36 -14.83 -16.00
CA GLU A 169 11.11 -14.62 -15.25
C GLU A 169 11.34 -13.59 -14.14
N ASP A 170 12.54 -13.55 -13.55
CA ASP A 170 12.93 -12.59 -12.51
C ASP A 170 13.16 -11.17 -13.05
N GLU A 171 13.51 -10.99 -14.32
CA GLU A 171 13.80 -9.67 -14.90
C GLU A 171 12.60 -8.71 -14.77
N GLY A 172 11.39 -9.21 -14.99
CA GLY A 172 10.16 -8.43 -14.83
C GLY A 172 9.90 -8.01 -13.38
N ASP A 173 10.17 -8.90 -12.43
CA ASP A 173 9.98 -8.66 -11.00
C ASP A 173 11.08 -7.76 -10.43
N VAL A 174 12.31 -7.84 -10.94
CA VAL A 174 13.41 -6.93 -10.59
C VAL A 174 13.10 -5.51 -11.06
N LEU A 175 12.61 -5.33 -12.30
CA LEU A 175 12.19 -4.01 -12.81
C LEU A 175 11.05 -3.43 -11.98
N PHE A 176 10.09 -4.26 -11.61
CA PHE A 176 8.97 -3.86 -10.76
C PHE A 176 9.45 -3.48 -9.34
N ALA A 177 10.28 -4.31 -8.72
CA ALA A 177 10.88 -4.07 -7.41
C ALA A 177 11.73 -2.79 -7.38
N THR A 178 12.50 -2.53 -8.44
CA THR A 178 13.26 -1.29 -8.61
C THR A 178 12.33 -0.09 -8.61
N ARG A 179 11.24 -0.15 -9.37
CA ARG A 179 10.24 0.93 -9.40
C ARG A 179 9.60 1.15 -8.03
N VAL A 180 9.22 0.10 -7.30
CA VAL A 180 8.65 0.24 -5.95
C VAL A 180 9.61 1.02 -5.04
N LYS A 181 10.91 0.69 -5.08
CA LYS A 181 11.93 1.40 -4.29
C LYS A 181 12.05 2.86 -4.67
N GLU A 182 12.14 3.17 -5.97
CA GLU A 182 12.26 4.55 -6.43
C GLU A 182 11.09 5.42 -5.97
N VAL A 183 9.87 4.90 -6.02
CA VAL A 183 8.67 5.61 -5.55
C VAL A 183 8.69 5.77 -4.04
N ALA A 184 9.04 4.71 -3.30
CA ALA A 184 9.12 4.75 -1.85
C ALA A 184 10.17 5.75 -1.35
N ASP A 185 11.35 5.78 -1.96
CA ASP A 185 12.43 6.70 -1.59
C ASP A 185 12.04 8.16 -1.83
N LYS A 186 11.36 8.45 -2.95
CA LYS A 186 10.78 9.78 -3.22
C LYS A 186 9.73 10.15 -2.18
N ALA A 187 8.84 9.22 -1.84
CA ALA A 187 7.77 9.42 -0.85
C ALA A 187 8.31 9.72 0.55
N ILE A 188 9.29 8.96 1.01
CA ILE A 188 9.94 9.18 2.31
C ILE A 188 10.66 10.53 2.33
N LYS A 189 11.36 10.88 1.24
CA LYS A 189 12.08 12.16 1.16
C LYS A 189 11.13 13.36 1.24
N ILE A 190 9.97 13.30 0.58
CA ILE A 190 9.00 14.40 0.60
C ILE A 190 8.24 14.46 1.93
N SER A 191 7.91 13.32 2.55
CA SER A 191 7.27 13.26 3.87
C SER A 191 8.12 13.94 4.94
N LYS A 192 9.42 13.65 4.98
CA LYS A 192 10.36 14.30 5.89
C LYS A 192 10.42 15.82 5.74
N ARG A 193 10.11 16.36 4.55
CA ARG A 193 9.99 17.81 4.35
C ARG A 193 8.69 18.36 4.93
N CYS A 194 7.59 17.62 4.81
CA CYS A 194 6.30 17.97 5.41
C CYS A 194 6.35 17.97 6.96
N LEU A 195 7.24 17.16 7.55
CA LEU A 195 7.40 17.03 9.01
C LEU A 195 8.42 17.99 9.63
N LYS A 196 9.26 18.67 8.83
CA LYS A 196 10.21 19.65 9.38
C LYS A 196 9.44 20.88 9.87
N LYS A 197 9.39 21.06 11.20
CA LYS A 197 9.11 22.38 11.79
C LYS A 197 10.16 23.38 11.26
N PRO A 198 9.79 24.64 10.94
CA PRO A 198 10.78 25.69 10.87
C PRO A 198 11.47 25.74 12.24
N GLU A 199 12.78 25.58 12.27
CA GLU A 199 13.55 25.96 13.46
C GLU A 199 13.33 27.47 13.59
N GLU A 200 12.57 27.88 14.61
CA GLU A 200 12.48 29.29 14.99
C GLU A 200 13.91 29.77 15.24
N GLU A 201 14.48 30.52 14.29
CA GLU A 201 15.59 31.40 14.59
C GLU A 201 15.09 32.36 15.67
N LEU A 202 15.42 32.04 16.93
CA LEU A 202 15.31 32.93 18.06
C LEU A 202 16.15 34.18 17.74
N VAL A 203 15.53 35.15 17.07
CA VAL A 203 16.07 36.50 16.99
C VAL A 203 15.96 37.08 18.40
N MET A 204 17.05 36.98 19.15
CA MET A 204 17.22 37.78 20.36
C MET A 204 17.30 39.25 19.93
N ILE A 205 16.22 39.98 20.17
CA ILE A 205 16.23 41.44 20.09
C ILE A 205 16.83 41.94 21.42
N ASP A 206 18.09 42.36 21.39
CA ASP A 206 18.68 43.11 22.50
C ASP A 206 18.07 44.53 22.52
N PHE A 207 17.53 44.93 23.68
CA PHE A 207 17.04 46.29 23.96
C PHE A 207 18.13 47.16 24.60
#